data_AF-A0A2R6C3K8-F1
#
_entry.id   AF-A0A2R6C3K8-F1
#
_cell.length_a   1.000
_cell.length_b   1.000
_cell.length_c   1.000
_cell.angle_alpha   90.00
_cell.angle_beta   90.00
_cell.angle_gamma   90.00
#
_symmetry.space_group_name_H-M   'P 1'
#
loop_
_entity.id
_entity.type
_entity.pdbx_description
1 polymer ?
#
loop_
_entity_poly.entity_id
_entity_poly.type
_entity_poly.pdbx_seq_one_letter_code
_entity_poly.pdbx_strand_id
1 'polypeptide(L)'
;MSFLIIVFGWLHVFFAVGWIGGALLMTLVLEQSFRALSPSTVAEFTNRFMPRFGVVMGVFSTLTIVFGAPLFYTMTGGRFFEDAMGRADRRWNGARISCSE
;
A
#
# COMPACT_ATOMS: atom_id res chain seq x y z
N MET A 1 19.01 13.79 8.97
CA MET A 1 17.83 13.50 8.11
C MET A 1 18.15 12.52 6.99
N SER A 2 19.28 12.64 6.28
CA SER A 2 19.60 11.78 5.13
C SER A 2 19.63 10.28 5.43
N PHE A 3 20.11 9.87 6.60
CA PHE A 3 20.15 8.45 6.99
C PHE A 3 18.76 7.81 7.10
N LEU A 4 17.78 8.48 7.72
CA LEU A 4 16.42 7.95 7.88
C LEU A 4 15.69 7.81 6.55
N ILE A 5 15.91 8.76 5.62
CA ILE A 5 15.37 8.69 4.26
C ILE A 5 15.92 7.45 3.53
N ILE A 6 17.22 7.18 3.66
CA ILE A 6 17.84 6.01 3.04
C ILE A 6 17.26 4.72 3.63
N VAL A 7 17.17 4.61 4.96
CA VAL A 7 16.66 3.40 5.63
C VAL A 7 15.18 3.15 5.29
N PHE A 8 14.31 4.15 5.46
CA PHE A 8 12.89 3.98 5.14
C PHE A 8 12.65 3.83 3.64
N GLY A 9 13.46 4.48 2.80
CA GLY A 9 13.42 4.32 1.35
C GLY A 9 13.66 2.88 0.94
N TRP A 10 14.76 2.27 1.41
CA TRP A 10 15.07 0.88 1.10
C TRP A 10 14.04 -0.10 1.64
N LEU A 11 13.57 0.08 2.88
CA LEU A 11 12.53 -0.77 3.45
C LEU A 11 11.23 -0.67 2.65
N HIS A 12 10.77 0.55 2.33
CA HIS A 12 9.58 0.77 1.52
C HIS A 12 9.70 0.09 0.15
N VAL A 13 10.81 0.29 -0.57
CA VAL A 13 11.05 -0.32 -1.89
C VAL A 13 11.10 -1.84 -1.80
N PHE A 14 11.78 -2.41 -0.81
CA PHE A 14 11.87 -3.85 -0.64
C PHE A 14 10.49 -4.49 -0.46
N PHE A 15 9.66 -3.96 0.45
CA PHE A 15 8.30 -4.48 0.66
C PHE A 15 7.39 -4.21 -0.54
N ALA A 16 7.53 -3.06 -1.21
CA ALA A 16 6.75 -2.76 -2.41
C ALA A 16 7.05 -3.74 -3.55
N VAL A 17 8.33 -4.06 -3.77
CA VAL A 17 8.76 -5.04 -4.79
C VAL A 17 8.24 -6.42 -4.44
N GLY A 18 8.33 -6.86 -3.19
CA GLY A 18 7.78 -8.15 -2.76
C GLY A 18 6.26 -8.23 -2.96
N TRP A 19 5.55 -7.14 -2.67
CA TRP A 19 4.10 -7.06 -2.88
C TRP A 19 3.74 -7.09 -4.38
N ILE A 20 4.33 -6.24 -5.22
CA ILE A 20 4.04 -6.22 -6.66
C ILE A 20 4.49 -7.53 -7.32
N GLY A 21 5.69 -8.01 -7.00
CA GLY A 21 6.23 -9.26 -7.53
C GLY A 21 5.38 -10.46 -7.18
N GLY A 22 4.88 -10.55 -5.94
CA GLY A 22 3.95 -11.61 -5.53
C GLY A 22 2.63 -11.56 -6.32
N ALA A 23 2.08 -10.38 -6.55
CA ALA A 23 0.85 -10.21 -7.32
C ALA A 23 1.03 -10.61 -8.79
N LEU A 24 2.16 -10.24 -9.39
CA LEU A 24 2.52 -10.62 -10.76
C LEU A 24 2.73 -12.13 -10.87
N LEU A 25 3.40 -12.76 -9.90
CA LEU A 25 3.59 -14.21 -9.90
C LEU A 25 2.25 -14.96 -9.85
N MET A 26 1.30 -14.50 -9.03
CA MET A 26 -0.04 -15.11 -9.01
C MET A 26 -0.79 -14.99 -10.33
N THR A 27 -0.79 -13.79 -10.91
CA THR A 27 -1.60 -13.50 -12.10
C THR A 27 -0.97 -14.07 -13.38
N LEU A 28 0.35 -13.97 -13.53
CA LEU A 28 1.02 -14.37 -14.77
C LEU A 28 1.41 -15.84 -14.78
N VAL A 29 1.78 -16.41 -13.63
CA VAL A 29 2.28 -17.79 -13.55
C VAL A 29 1.19 -18.72 -13.05
N LEU A 30 0.58 -18.40 -11.91
CA LEU A 30 -0.33 -19.33 -11.24
C LEU A 30 -1.68 -19.43 -11.95
N GLU A 31 -2.22 -18.32 -12.46
CA GLU A 31 -3.45 -18.33 -13.27
C GLU A 31 -3.31 -19.24 -14.50
N GLN A 32 -2.20 -19.13 -15.24
CA GLN A 32 -1.96 -19.97 -16.41
C GLN A 32 -1.81 -21.45 -16.02
N SER A 33 -1.16 -21.72 -14.88
CA SER A 33 -1.00 -23.08 -14.35
C SER A 33 -2.34 -23.72 -13.97
N PHE A 34 -3.29 -22.94 -13.45
CA PHE A 34 -4.62 -23.44 -13.10
C PHE A 34 -5.47 -23.83 -14.33
N ARG A 35 -5.25 -23.18 -15.49
CA ARG A 35 -5.96 -23.54 -16.73
C ARG A 35 -5.63 -24.95 -17.22
N ALA A 36 -4.49 -25.50 -16.82
CA ALA A 36 -4.05 -26.85 -17.18
C ALA A 36 -4.52 -27.93 -16.19
N LEU A 37 -5.13 -27.55 -15.07
CA LEU A 37 -5.55 -28.47 -14.00
C LEU A 37 -7.06 -28.72 -14.02
N SER A 38 -7.48 -29.83 -13.42
CA SER A 38 -8.90 -30.12 -13.23
C SER A 38 -9.51 -29.12 -12.21
N PRO A 39 -10.80 -28.77 -12.34
CA PRO A 39 -11.44 -27.81 -11.44
C PRO A 39 -11.40 -28.22 -9.96
N SER A 40 -11.47 -29.51 -9.66
CA SER A 40 -11.40 -30.03 -8.28
C SER A 40 -10.02 -29.83 -7.65
N THR A 41 -8.94 -30.05 -8.40
CA THR A 41 -7.57 -29.82 -7.94
C THR A 41 -7.30 -28.33 -7.72
N VAL A 42 -7.81 -27.46 -8.61
CA VAL A 42 -7.69 -26.00 -8.46
C VAL A 42 -8.42 -25.52 -7.19
N ALA A 43 -9.61 -26.04 -6.91
CA ALA A 43 -10.37 -25.67 -5.72
C ALA A 43 -9.68 -26.12 -4.42
N GLU A 44 -9.14 -27.33 -4.37
CA GLU A 44 -8.38 -27.80 -3.19
C GLU A 44 -7.10 -26.96 -2.99
N PHE A 45 -6.38 -26.67 -4.07
CA PHE A 45 -5.18 -25.86 -4.02
C PHE A 45 -5.47 -24.45 -3.54
N THR A 46 -6.44 -23.75 -4.14
CA THR A 46 -6.77 -22.37 -3.79
C THR A 46 -7.26 -22.25 -2.35
N ASN A 47 -8.09 -23.19 -1.88
CA ASN A 47 -8.55 -23.20 -0.48
C ASN A 47 -7.41 -23.33 0.53
N ARG A 48 -6.32 -24.03 0.20
CA ARG A 48 -5.16 -24.17 1.11
C ARG A 48 -4.13 -23.06 0.92
N PHE A 49 -3.83 -22.70 -0.32
CA PHE A 49 -2.74 -21.79 -0.66
C PHE A 49 -3.16 -20.32 -0.51
N MET A 50 -4.32 -19.96 -1.04
CA MET A 50 -4.74 -18.56 -1.17
C MET A 50 -4.86 -17.82 0.16
N PRO A 51 -5.39 -18.43 1.26
CA PRO A 51 -5.42 -17.75 2.55
C PRO A 51 -4.02 -17.41 3.09
N ARG A 52 -3.06 -18.33 2.97
CA ARG A 52 -1.69 -18.13 3.44
C ARG A 52 -0.96 -17.09 2.58
N PHE A 53 -1.12 -17.20 1.26
CA PHE A 53 -0.60 -16.23 0.32
C PHE A 53 -1.16 -14.83 0.60
N GLY A 54 -2.47 -14.73 0.82
CA GLY A 54 -3.15 -13.48 1.17
C GLY A 54 -2.61 -12.84 2.44
N VAL A 55 -2.30 -13.63 3.48
CA VAL A 55 -1.66 -13.12 4.70
C VAL A 55 -0.26 -12.55 4.41
N VAL A 56 0.58 -13.27 3.67
CA VAL A 56 1.93 -12.79 3.30
C VAL A 56 1.84 -11.49 2.50
N MET A 57 0.97 -11.45 1.50
CA MET A 57 0.75 -10.24 0.68
C MET A 57 0.19 -9.08 1.50
N GLY A 58 -0.73 -9.37 2.43
CA GLY A 58 -1.26 -8.37 3.36
C GLY A 58 -0.18 -7.77 4.25
N VAL A 59 0.74 -8.59 4.75
CA VAL A 59 1.89 -8.14 5.54
C VAL A 59 2.81 -7.25 4.70
N PHE A 60 3.19 -7.68 3.49
CA PHE A 60 4.06 -6.90 2.61
C PHE A 60 3.42 -5.56 2.21
N SER A 61 2.12 -5.55 1.90
CA SER A 61 1.36 -4.33 1.63
C SER A 61 1.36 -3.38 2.83
N THR A 62 1.05 -3.92 4.01
CA THR A 62 0.98 -3.13 5.25
C THR A 62 2.34 -2.53 5.58
N LEU A 63 3.43 -3.31 5.49
CA LEU A 63 4.78 -2.82 5.75
C LEU A 63 5.21 -1.77 4.72
N THR A 64 4.83 -1.95 3.45
CA THR A 64 5.05 -0.93 2.42
C THR A 64 4.44 0.41 2.84
N ILE A 65 3.19 0.42 3.30
CA ILE A 65 2.50 1.64 3.76
C ILE A 65 3.16 2.19 5.04
N VAL A 66 3.44 1.33 6.01
CA VAL A 66 4.03 1.69 7.31
C VAL A 66 5.40 2.35 7.14
N PHE A 67 6.22 1.92 6.19
CA PHE A 67 7.50 2.59 5.89
C PHE A 67 7.35 3.75 4.91
N GLY A 68 6.34 3.73 4.03
CA GLY A 68 6.07 4.79 3.06
C GLY A 68 5.59 6.09 3.68
N ALA A 69 4.72 6.03 4.69
CA ALA A 69 4.19 7.23 5.34
C ALA A 69 5.28 8.04 6.09
N PRO A 70 6.13 7.43 6.93
CA PRO A 70 7.28 8.12 7.53
C PRO A 70 8.28 8.61 6.48
N LEU A 71 8.56 7.81 5.44
CA LEU A 71 9.43 8.24 4.34
C LEU A 71 8.92 9.53 3.69
N PHE A 72 7.64 9.55 3.31
CA PHE A 72 6.99 10.73 2.73
C PHE A 72 7.07 11.94 3.66
N TYR A 73 6.83 11.75 4.95
CA TYR A 73 6.98 12.81 5.95
C TYR A 73 8.43 13.34 6.00
N THR A 74 9.42 12.46 6.04
CA THR A 74 10.84 12.86 6.09
C THR A 74 11.32 13.58 4.83
N MET A 75 10.73 13.28 3.67
CA MET A 75 11.07 13.94 2.39
C MET A 75 10.39 15.30 2.24
N THR A 76 9.16 15.46 2.73
CA THR A 76 8.38 16.71 2.61
C THR A 76 8.55 17.65 3.79
N GLY A 77 9.16 17.17 4.89
CA GLY A 77 9.31 17.93 6.13
C GLY A 77 7.97 18.25 6.80
N GLY A 78 6.93 17.45 6.56
CA GLY A 78 5.58 17.67 7.10
C GLY A 78 4.75 18.76 6.41
N ARG A 79 5.39 19.59 5.56
CA ARG A 79 4.75 20.73 4.88
C ARG A 79 3.50 20.37 4.08
N PHE A 80 3.48 19.18 3.49
CA PHE A 80 2.31 18.69 2.77
C PHE A 80 1.06 18.60 3.67
N PHE A 81 1.23 18.12 4.90
CA PHE A 81 0.13 17.98 5.85
C PHE A 81 -0.30 19.33 6.43
N GLU A 82 0.63 20.25 6.67
CA GLU A 82 0.35 21.63 7.09
C GLU A 82 -0.44 22.38 6.00
N ASP A 83 -0.02 22.29 4.74
CA ASP A 83 -0.71 22.90 3.60
C ASP A 83 -2.10 22.28 3.34
N ALA A 84 -2.25 20.97 3.61
CA ALA A 84 -3.54 20.29 3.51
C ALA A 84 -4.50 20.71 4.62
N MET A 85 -4.04 20.75 5.88
CA MET A 85 -4.84 21.22 7.01
C MET A 85 -5.20 22.70 6.89
N GLY A 86 -4.25 23.55 6.50
CA GLY A 86 -4.51 24.98 6.28
C GLY A 86 -5.53 25.23 5.16
N ARG A 87 -5.55 24.40 4.11
CA ARG A 87 -6.61 24.47 3.07
C ARG A 87 -7.96 24.01 3.59
N ALA A 88 -8.01 22.95 4.40
CA ALA A 88 -9.24 22.45 4.99
C ALA A 88 -9.87 23.47 5.96
N ASP A 89 -9.06 24.11 6.81
CA ASP A 89 -9.51 25.13 7.74
C ASP A 89 -10.08 26.37 7.03
N ARG A 90 -9.39 26.89 5.99
CA ARG A 90 -9.91 28.01 5.18
C ARG A 90 -11.23 27.68 4.52
N ARG A 91 -11.40 26.45 4.02
CA ARG A 91 -12.67 26.01 3.41
C ARG A 91 -13.80 25.94 4.44
N TRP A 92 -13.52 25.40 5.62
CA TRP A 92 -14.50 25.29 6.69
C TRP A 92 -14.92 26.67 7.23
N ASN A 93 -13.97 27.57 7.44
CA ASN A 93 -14.26 28.91 7.91
C ASN A 93 -14.96 29.77 6.84
N GLY A 94 -14.59 29.63 5.56
CA GLY A 94 -15.31 30.29 4.46
C GLY A 94 -16.76 29.81 4.32
N ALA A 95 -17.03 28.51 4.48
CA ALA A 95 -18.38 27.97 4.48
C ALA A 95 -19.21 28.44 5.68
N ARG A 96 -18.58 28.60 6.85
CA ARG A 96 -19.25 29.11 8.06
C ARG A 96 -19.71 30.56 7.89
N ILE A 97 -18.88 31.41 7.30
CA ILE A 97 -19.20 32.84 7.05
C ILE A 97 -20.37 32.97 6.07
N SER A 98 -20.40 32.13 5.02
CA SER A 98 -21.48 32.13 4.02
C SER A 98 -22.85 31.69 4.56
N CYS A 99 -22.92 30.94 5.67
CA CYS A 99 -24.19 30.53 6.28
C CYS A 99 -24.70 31.52 7.36
N SER A 100 -23.92 32.56 7.67
CA SER A 100 -24.28 33.60 8.65
C SER A 100 -24.76 34.91 8.01
N GLU A 101 -24.76 35.00 6.68
CA GLU A 101 -25.38 36.06 5.87
C GLU A 101 -26.71 35.57 5.29
#